data_AF-A0A847B6D1-F1
#
_entry.id   AF-A0A847B6D1-F1
#
_cell.length_a   1.000
_cell.length_b   1.000
_cell.length_c   1.000
_cell.angle_alpha   90.00
_cell.angle_beta   90.00
_cell.angle_gamma   90.00
#
_symmetry.space_group_name_H-M   'P 1'
#
loop_
_entity.id
_entity.type
_entity.pdbx_description
1 polymer ?
#
loop_
_entity_poly.entity_id
_entity_poly.type
_entity_poly.pdbx_seq_one_letter_code
_entity_poly.pdbx_strand_id
1 'polypeptide(L)'
;MMAKQLEILKSNLNVFKECLIAEFSKPDKDSTIEDIAPINAQIDELRKKYDDIKDFHDDFFSSLQKETLNQINELIKERTELQNKVVVTDNYRDRTNKIINNLKGLPDEYGDIEEIDFKSVFSKAVIVSKELVYFIVGNGDIENPPLDPKLLFTSSIEYKVRKSTFSTTFGILIVK
;
A
#
# COMPACT_ATOMS: atom_id res chain seq x y z
N MET A 1 17.79 -0.18 19.63
CA MET A 1 16.35 -0.08 19.33
C MET A 1 15.99 -0.86 18.07
N MET A 2 16.55 -0.54 16.89
CA MET A 2 16.23 -1.25 15.64
C MET A 2 16.56 -2.75 15.64
N ALA A 3 17.73 -3.16 16.11
CA ALA A 3 18.08 -4.59 16.24
C ALA A 3 17.09 -5.36 17.12
N LYS A 4 16.78 -4.82 18.31
CA LYS A 4 15.77 -5.39 19.22
C LYS A 4 14.38 -5.47 18.60
N GLN A 5 14.01 -4.52 17.73
CA GLN A 5 12.75 -4.57 17.01
C GLN A 5 12.73 -5.67 15.94
N LEU A 6 13.84 -5.89 15.24
CA LEU A 6 13.97 -7.00 14.30
C LEU A 6 13.92 -8.36 15.00
N GLU A 7 14.54 -8.51 16.17
CA GLU A 7 14.45 -9.74 16.97
C GLU A 7 13.00 -10.07 17.35
N ILE A 8 12.23 -9.06 17.77
CA ILE A 8 10.80 -9.21 18.11
C ILE A 8 10.01 -9.61 16.87
N LEU A 9 10.28 -9.01 15.72
CA LEU A 9 9.65 -9.38 14.45
C LEU A 9 9.98 -10.80 14.02
N LYS A 10 11.25 -11.21 14.11
CA LYS A 10 11.69 -12.58 13.79
C LYS A 10 11.05 -13.61 14.71
N SER A 11 10.97 -13.30 16.00
CA SER A 11 10.34 -14.15 17.01
C SER A 11 8.82 -14.28 16.81
N ASN A 12 8.18 -13.29 16.18
CA ASN A 12 6.73 -13.25 15.95
C ASN A 12 6.36 -13.23 14.46
N LEU A 13 7.13 -13.93 13.63
CA LEU A 13 7.02 -13.84 12.17
C LEU A 13 5.63 -14.24 11.63
N ASN A 14 4.97 -15.23 12.24
CA ASN A 14 3.62 -15.65 11.86
C ASN A 14 2.58 -14.55 12.13
N VAL A 15 2.62 -13.96 13.32
CA VAL A 15 1.73 -12.86 13.71
C VAL A 15 1.99 -11.63 12.84
N PHE A 16 3.26 -11.33 12.56
CA PHE A 16 3.64 -10.23 11.69
C PHE A 16 3.12 -10.41 10.26
N LYS A 17 3.22 -11.63 9.71
CA LYS A 17 2.65 -11.97 8.40
C LYS A 17 1.13 -11.79 8.38
N GLU A 18 0.42 -12.22 9.42
CA GLU A 18 -1.02 -12.02 9.53
C GLU A 18 -1.39 -10.53 9.57
N CYS A 19 -0.65 -9.72 10.34
CA CYS A 19 -0.85 -8.27 10.39
C CYS A 19 -0.58 -7.59 9.05
N LEU A 20 0.47 -7.98 8.33
CA LEU A 20 0.78 -7.47 6.99
C LEU A 20 -0.33 -7.79 5.99
N ILE A 21 -0.82 -9.03 5.99
CA ILE A 21 -1.94 -9.44 5.14
C ILE A 21 -3.19 -8.66 5.52
N ALA A 22 -3.50 -8.54 6.80
CA ALA A 22 -4.68 -7.82 7.27
C ALA A 22 -4.67 -6.34 6.88
N GLU A 23 -3.50 -5.69 6.88
CA GLU A 23 -3.39 -4.28 6.50
C GLU A 23 -3.39 -4.09 4.97
N PHE A 24 -2.63 -4.89 4.23
CA PHE A 24 -2.53 -4.76 2.78
C PHE A 24 -3.74 -5.32 2.02
N SER A 25 -4.48 -6.26 2.61
CA SER A 25 -5.74 -6.77 2.04
C SER A 25 -6.91 -5.82 2.22
N LYS A 26 -6.78 -4.77 3.06
CA LYS A 26 -7.80 -3.74 3.11
C LYS A 26 -7.90 -3.13 1.71
N PRO A 27 -9.12 -3.11 1.11
CA PRO A 27 -9.31 -2.38 -0.14
C PRO A 27 -8.85 -0.95 0.10
N ASP A 28 -8.14 -0.37 -0.88
CA ASP A 28 -7.93 1.08 -0.83
C ASP A 28 -9.32 1.69 -0.76
N LYS A 29 -9.60 2.38 0.35
CA LYS A 29 -10.85 3.10 0.51
C LYS A 29 -10.93 4.09 -0.66
N ASP A 30 -11.89 3.86 -1.53
CA ASP A 30 -12.67 4.90 -2.19
C ASP A 30 -12.02 5.70 -3.34
N SER A 31 -11.47 5.05 -4.37
CA SER A 31 -11.42 5.73 -5.68
C SER A 31 -11.68 4.79 -6.84
N THR A 32 -10.86 3.77 -7.05
CA THR A 32 -10.86 3.08 -8.34
C THR A 32 -12.14 2.28 -8.65
N ILE A 33 -12.81 1.69 -7.66
CA ILE A 33 -14.09 0.98 -7.88
C ILE A 33 -15.24 2.00 -8.07
N GLU A 34 -15.20 3.12 -7.36
CA GLU A 34 -16.15 4.22 -7.53
C GLU A 34 -15.96 4.93 -8.87
N ASP A 35 -14.74 4.98 -9.41
CA ASP A 35 -14.40 5.55 -10.72
C ASP A 35 -14.78 4.61 -11.88
N ILE A 36 -14.75 3.28 -11.68
CA ILE A 36 -15.11 2.30 -12.72
C ILE A 36 -16.62 2.23 -12.96
N ALA A 37 -17.44 2.43 -11.92
CA ALA A 37 -18.91 2.40 -12.03
C ALA A 37 -19.48 3.45 -13.02
N PRO A 38 -19.12 4.74 -12.97
CA PRO A 38 -19.59 5.74 -13.94
C PRO A 38 -19.05 5.49 -15.35
N ILE A 39 -17.81 5.00 -15.49
CA ILE A 39 -17.25 4.65 -16.81
C ILE A 39 -18.06 3.51 -17.46
N ASN A 40 -18.44 2.49 -16.69
CA ASN A 40 -19.29 1.41 -17.22
C ASN A 40 -20.68 1.93 -17.63
N ALA A 41 -21.29 2.82 -16.85
CA ALA A 41 -22.57 3.42 -17.20
C ALA A 41 -22.49 4.22 -18.51
N GLN A 42 -21.43 5.01 -18.71
CA GLN A 42 -21.19 5.76 -19.95
C GLN A 42 -20.97 4.85 -21.16
N ILE A 43 -20.20 3.76 -21.00
CA ILE A 43 -20.00 2.75 -22.04
C ILE A 43 -21.35 2.14 -22.45
N ASP A 44 -22.21 1.79 -21.49
CA ASP A 44 -23.51 1.18 -21.77
C ASP A 44 -24.48 2.17 -22.45
N GLU A 45 -24.46 3.44 -22.08
CA GLU A 45 -25.23 4.48 -22.77
C GLU A 45 -24.76 4.68 -24.22
N LEU A 46 -23.44 4.74 -24.45
CA LEU A 46 -22.89 4.89 -25.79
C LEU A 46 -23.16 3.66 -26.66
N ARG A 47 -23.13 2.46 -26.08
CA ARG A 47 -23.52 1.23 -26.78
C ARG A 47 -24.99 1.26 -27.22
N LYS A 48 -25.89 1.71 -26.34
CA LYS A 48 -27.31 1.91 -26.71
C LYS A 48 -27.46 2.92 -27.83
N LYS A 49 -26.80 4.08 -27.73
CA LYS A 49 -26.81 5.09 -28.80
C LYS A 49 -26.28 4.56 -30.12
N TYR A 50 -25.22 3.76 -30.08
CA TYR A 50 -24.68 3.10 -31.26
C TYR A 50 -25.69 2.11 -31.87
N ASP A 51 -26.31 1.27 -31.04
CA ASP A 51 -27.31 0.29 -31.49
C ASP A 51 -28.54 0.98 -32.12
N ASP A 52 -28.97 2.11 -31.57
CA ASP A 52 -30.09 2.91 -32.10
C ASP A 52 -29.79 3.51 -33.48
N ILE A 53 -28.51 3.78 -33.79
CA ILE A 53 -28.10 4.42 -35.05
C ILE A 53 -27.43 3.46 -36.04
N LYS A 54 -27.20 2.19 -35.70
CA LYS A 54 -26.34 1.27 -36.49
C LYS A 54 -26.89 0.94 -37.88
N ASP A 55 -28.21 0.92 -38.01
CA ASP A 55 -28.91 0.52 -39.24
C ASP A 55 -29.09 1.71 -40.22
N PHE A 56 -28.63 2.91 -39.83
CA PHE A 56 -28.62 4.09 -40.68
C PHE A 56 -27.27 4.22 -41.38
N HIS A 57 -27.27 4.39 -42.70
CA HIS A 57 -26.05 4.32 -43.53
C HIS A 57 -25.69 5.63 -44.25
N ASP A 58 -26.39 6.73 -43.97
CA ASP A 58 -26.05 8.03 -44.57
C ASP A 58 -24.74 8.58 -44.00
N ASP A 59 -24.08 9.49 -44.73
CA ASP A 59 -22.76 10.05 -44.37
C ASP A 59 -22.72 10.65 -42.96
N PHE A 60 -23.83 11.26 -42.54
CA PHE A 60 -24.00 11.80 -41.19
C PHE A 60 -23.99 10.69 -40.13
N PHE A 61 -24.80 9.64 -40.30
CA PHE A 61 -24.89 8.52 -39.36
C PHE A 61 -23.62 7.68 -39.36
N SER A 62 -22.97 7.52 -40.51
CA SER A 62 -21.67 6.85 -40.61
C SER A 62 -20.58 7.60 -39.82
N SER A 63 -20.59 8.93 -39.86
CA SER A 63 -19.67 9.76 -39.07
C SER A 63 -19.97 9.66 -37.58
N LEU A 64 -21.25 9.70 -37.20
CA LEU A 64 -21.70 9.60 -35.81
C LEU A 64 -21.42 8.22 -35.19
N GLN A 65 -21.59 7.14 -35.94
CA GLN A 65 -21.22 5.77 -35.55
C GLN A 65 -19.73 5.67 -35.25
N LYS A 66 -18.89 6.22 -36.13
CA LYS A 66 -17.43 6.21 -35.97
C LYS A 66 -16.98 7.00 -34.74
N GLU A 67 -17.58 8.16 -34.50
CA GLU A 67 -17.31 8.96 -33.30
C GLU A 67 -17.74 8.25 -32.02
N THR A 68 -18.93 7.64 -32.02
CA THR A 68 -19.45 6.87 -30.88
C THR A 68 -18.56 5.67 -30.56
N LEU A 69 -18.07 4.94 -31.58
CA LEU A 69 -17.11 3.85 -31.39
C LEU A 69 -15.78 4.33 -30.83
N ASN A 70 -15.27 5.48 -31.28
CA ASN A 70 -14.03 6.04 -30.74
C ASN A 70 -14.18 6.39 -29.24
N GLN A 71 -15.29 7.03 -28.85
CA GLN A 71 -15.57 7.35 -27.45
C GLN A 71 -15.68 6.08 -26.58
N ILE A 72 -16.34 5.03 -27.08
CA ILE A 72 -16.40 3.73 -26.39
C ILE A 72 -14.99 3.15 -26.19
N ASN A 73 -14.15 3.19 -27.23
CA ASN A 73 -12.79 2.65 -27.16
C ASN A 73 -11.89 3.41 -26.19
N GLU A 74 -12.02 4.75 -26.13
CA GLU A 74 -11.31 5.59 -25.16
C GLU A 74 -11.72 5.24 -23.73
N LEU A 75 -13.02 5.13 -23.44
CA LEU A 75 -13.52 4.76 -22.12
C LEU A 75 -13.13 3.32 -21.71
N ILE A 76 -13.11 2.38 -22.67
CA ILE A 76 -12.62 1.01 -22.41
C ILE A 76 -11.13 1.02 -22.06
N LYS A 77 -10.34 1.85 -22.75
CA LYS A 77 -8.91 1.99 -22.47
C LYS A 77 -8.70 2.57 -21.06
N GLU A 78 -9.40 3.64 -20.71
CA GLU A 78 -9.35 4.25 -19.38
C GLU A 78 -9.76 3.26 -18.28
N ARG A 79 -10.86 2.53 -18.48
CA ARG A 79 -11.27 1.46 -17.56
C ARG A 79 -10.20 0.39 -17.39
N THR A 80 -9.56 -0.02 -18.49
CA THR A 80 -8.52 -1.05 -18.48
C THR A 80 -7.27 -0.56 -17.73
N GLU A 81 -6.90 0.70 -17.89
CA GLU A 81 -5.80 1.32 -17.14
C GLU A 81 -6.10 1.38 -15.64
N LEU A 82 -7.33 1.75 -15.26
CA LEU A 82 -7.78 1.74 -13.86
C LEU A 82 -7.81 0.32 -13.28
N GLN A 83 -8.34 -0.65 -14.03
CA GLN A 83 -8.33 -2.07 -13.61
C GLN A 83 -6.91 -2.61 -13.45
N ASN A 84 -5.99 -2.28 -14.36
CA ASN A 84 -4.60 -2.69 -14.25
C ASN A 84 -3.91 -2.08 -13.02
N LYS A 85 -4.22 -0.82 -12.68
CA LYS A 85 -3.75 -0.21 -11.42
C LYS A 85 -4.26 -0.99 -10.20
N VAL A 86 -5.52 -1.45 -10.21
CA VAL A 86 -6.05 -2.31 -9.12
C VAL A 86 -5.29 -3.64 -9.05
N VAL A 87 -5.11 -4.34 -10.18
CA VAL A 87 -4.44 -5.64 -10.22
C VAL A 87 -2.97 -5.57 -9.77
N VAL A 88 -2.25 -4.49 -10.13
CA VAL A 88 -0.86 -4.27 -9.68
C VAL A 88 -0.80 -3.91 -8.18
N THR A 89 -1.88 -3.36 -7.63
CA THR A 89 -2.00 -3.03 -6.21
C THR A 89 -2.44 -4.24 -5.37
N ASP A 90 -3.17 -5.19 -5.98
CA ASP A 90 -3.73 -6.39 -5.36
C ASP A 90 -2.75 -7.54 -5.09
N ASN A 91 -1.48 -7.43 -5.49
CA ASN A 91 -0.50 -8.44 -5.11
C ASN A 91 0.03 -8.24 -3.68
N TYR A 92 -0.89 -8.05 -2.73
CA TYR A 92 -0.61 -7.91 -1.30
C TYR A 92 0.14 -9.13 -0.75
N ARG A 93 -0.08 -10.32 -1.34
CA ARG A 93 0.65 -11.55 -1.00
C ARG A 93 2.11 -11.44 -1.39
N ASP A 94 2.42 -10.99 -2.60
CA ASP A 94 3.83 -10.85 -3.01
C ASP A 94 4.52 -9.72 -2.27
N ARG A 95 3.82 -8.61 -1.97
CA ARG A 95 4.35 -7.55 -1.09
C ARG A 95 4.67 -8.08 0.31
N THR A 96 3.74 -8.82 0.91
CA THR A 96 3.95 -9.48 2.21
C THR A 96 5.11 -10.45 2.15
N ASN A 97 5.13 -11.33 1.15
CA ASN A 97 6.18 -12.33 0.98
C ASN A 97 7.55 -11.68 0.76
N LYS A 98 7.63 -10.57 0.03
CA LYS A 98 8.87 -9.81 -0.14
C LYS A 98 9.39 -9.27 1.19
N ILE A 99 8.53 -8.62 1.99
CA ILE A 99 8.92 -8.09 3.31
C ILE A 99 9.34 -9.22 4.26
N ILE A 100 8.60 -10.34 4.27
CA ILE A 100 8.92 -11.51 5.09
C ILE A 100 10.23 -12.17 4.64
N ASN A 101 10.47 -12.30 3.33
CA ASN A 101 11.71 -12.86 2.80
C ASN A 101 12.90 -11.96 3.10
N ASN A 102 12.73 -10.64 3.00
CA ASN A 102 13.75 -9.68 3.40
C ASN A 102 14.07 -9.84 4.89
N LEU A 103 13.05 -9.93 5.76
CA LEU A 103 13.23 -10.14 7.20
C LEU A 103 13.97 -11.45 7.52
N LYS A 104 13.66 -12.54 6.79
CA LYS A 104 14.34 -13.84 6.93
C LYS A 104 15.77 -13.83 6.40
N GLY A 105 16.05 -13.02 5.39
CA GLY A 105 17.38 -12.90 4.78
C GLY A 105 18.37 -12.11 5.63
N LEU A 106 17.91 -11.40 6.66
CA LEU A 106 18.79 -10.68 7.58
C LEU A 106 19.50 -11.66 8.52
N PRO A 107 20.78 -11.42 8.86
CA PRO A 107 21.53 -12.25 9.82
C PRO A 107 20.84 -12.29 11.19
N ASP A 108 20.98 -13.42 11.89
CA ASP A 108 20.42 -13.62 13.24
C ASP A 108 21.26 -12.95 14.34
N GLU A 109 22.54 -12.73 14.07
CA GLU A 109 23.45 -12.02 14.96
C GLU A 109 23.61 -10.57 14.50
N TYR A 110 23.12 -9.64 15.33
CA TYR A 110 23.19 -8.19 15.08
C TYR A 110 24.56 -7.61 15.49
N GLY A 111 25.64 -8.29 15.11
CA GLY A 111 27.02 -7.91 15.46
C GLY A 111 27.40 -6.53 14.91
N ASP A 112 27.24 -6.36 13.60
CA ASP A 112 27.50 -5.09 12.92
C ASP A 112 26.21 -4.52 12.32
N ILE A 113 25.70 -3.48 12.99
CA ILE A 113 24.49 -2.75 12.57
C ILE A 113 24.67 -2.14 11.17
N GLU A 114 25.91 -1.93 10.71
CA GLU A 114 26.21 -1.35 9.38
C GLU A 114 25.95 -2.30 8.21
N GLU A 115 25.97 -3.62 8.41
CA GLU A 115 25.73 -4.61 7.33
C GLU A 115 24.26 -4.94 7.12
N ILE A 116 23.38 -4.45 7.99
CA ILE A 116 21.97 -4.81 8.00
C ILE A 116 21.18 -3.81 7.16
N ASP A 117 20.60 -4.29 6.05
CA ASP A 117 19.72 -3.46 5.22
C ASP A 117 18.35 -3.28 5.88
N PHE A 118 18.26 -2.35 6.83
CA PHE A 118 17.01 -1.99 7.49
C PHE A 118 15.98 -1.39 6.52
N LYS A 119 16.42 -0.78 5.41
CA LYS A 119 15.51 -0.19 4.41
C LYS A 119 14.71 -1.25 3.65
N SER A 120 15.20 -2.49 3.63
CA SER A 120 14.49 -3.62 3.03
C SER A 120 13.20 -4.01 3.79
N VAL A 121 13.10 -3.65 5.07
CA VAL A 121 11.98 -4.00 5.96
C VAL A 121 11.23 -2.75 6.43
N PHE A 122 11.94 -1.69 6.81
CA PHE A 122 11.38 -0.44 7.32
C PHE A 122 11.54 0.67 6.29
N SER A 123 10.43 1.30 5.93
CA SER A 123 10.42 2.39 4.95
C SER A 123 10.85 3.71 5.58
N LYS A 124 10.37 3.98 6.80
CA LYS A 124 10.67 5.21 7.55
C LYS A 124 10.73 4.92 9.05
N ALA A 125 11.45 5.77 9.77
CA ALA A 125 11.42 5.83 11.24
C ALA A 125 10.92 7.21 11.66
N VAL A 126 9.96 7.25 12.58
CA VAL A 126 9.37 8.49 13.10
C VAL A 126 9.69 8.61 14.57
N ILE A 127 10.24 9.76 14.97
CA ILE A 127 10.54 10.10 16.35
C ILE A 127 9.51 11.14 16.79
N VAL A 128 8.56 10.72 17.62
CA VAL A 128 7.52 11.63 18.17
C VAL A 128 8.08 12.38 19.36
N SER A 129 8.77 11.67 20.25
CA SER A 129 9.37 12.23 21.46
C SER A 129 10.55 11.39 21.92
N LYS A 130 11.23 11.80 23.00
CA LYS A 130 12.26 10.98 23.65
C LYS A 130 11.72 9.65 24.18
N GLU A 131 10.41 9.55 24.37
CA GLU A 131 9.73 8.40 24.95
C GLU A 131 9.08 7.50 23.89
N LEU A 132 8.92 7.99 22.64
CA LEU A 132 8.20 7.27 21.59
C LEU A 132 8.87 7.38 20.23
N VAL A 133 9.28 6.23 19.70
CA VAL A 133 9.84 6.06 18.34
C VAL A 133 9.11 4.95 17.63
N TYR A 134 8.70 5.10 16.37
CA TYR A 134 8.09 4.00 15.64
C TYR A 134 8.59 3.85 14.22
N PHE A 135 8.51 2.61 13.72
CA PHE A 135 8.99 2.23 12.40
C PHE A 135 7.81 1.96 11.47
N ILE A 136 7.84 2.52 10.27
CA ILE A 136 6.83 2.32 9.25
C ILE A 136 7.24 1.14 8.37
N VAL A 137 6.33 0.19 8.19
CA VAL A 137 6.48 -0.94 7.27
C VAL A 137 5.42 -0.83 6.17
N GLY A 138 5.87 -0.84 4.90
CA GLY A 138 5.02 -0.71 3.71
C GLY A 138 5.26 0.59 2.92
N ASN A 139 4.49 0.83 1.85
CA ASN A 139 4.79 1.89 0.88
C ASN A 139 3.97 3.17 1.08
N GLY A 140 3.24 3.29 2.18
CA GLY A 140 2.49 4.49 2.50
C GLY A 140 3.42 5.67 2.78
N ASP A 141 3.47 6.61 1.85
CA ASP A 141 4.03 7.94 2.10
C ASP A 141 3.10 8.69 3.07
N ILE A 142 3.39 8.55 4.37
CA ILE A 142 2.74 9.37 5.39
C ILE A 142 3.41 10.74 5.41
N GLU A 143 2.74 11.75 4.84
CA GLU A 143 3.18 13.14 4.94
C GLU A 143 3.07 13.69 6.37
N ASN A 144 2.00 13.31 7.09
CA ASN A 144 1.74 13.73 8.47
C ASN A 144 1.64 12.53 9.41
N PRO A 145 2.76 12.10 10.02
CA PRO A 145 2.76 11.00 10.97
C PRO A 145 1.85 11.27 12.19
N PRO A 146 1.00 10.29 12.59
CA PRO A 146 0.18 10.46 13.78
C PRO A 146 1.05 10.55 15.04
N LEU A 147 0.71 11.49 15.92
CA LEU A 147 1.39 11.70 17.20
C LEU A 147 1.08 10.58 18.21
N ASP A 148 -0.08 9.93 18.08
CA ASP A 148 -0.50 8.79 18.89
C ASP A 148 -0.87 7.59 17.97
N PRO A 149 0.13 6.88 17.41
CA PRO A 149 -0.10 5.74 16.55
C PRO A 149 -0.49 4.50 17.35
N LYS A 150 -1.39 3.68 16.79
CA LYS A 150 -1.67 2.33 17.32
C LYS A 150 -0.54 1.38 16.91
N LEU A 151 0.49 1.29 17.75
CA LEU A 151 1.70 0.52 17.48
C LEU A 151 1.52 -0.98 17.70
N LEU A 152 2.12 -1.76 16.79
CA LEU A 152 2.29 -3.20 16.89
C LEU A 152 3.71 -3.54 17.36
N PHE A 153 3.89 -4.71 17.97
CA PHE A 153 5.20 -5.22 18.40
C PHE A 153 5.98 -4.21 19.27
N THR A 154 5.33 -3.67 20.30
CA THR A 154 5.94 -2.64 21.15
C THR A 154 7.00 -3.23 22.08
N SER A 155 8.09 -2.50 22.25
CA SER A 155 9.13 -2.78 23.23
C SER A 155 9.64 -1.49 23.84
N SER A 156 10.31 -1.59 24.98
CA SER A 156 10.97 -0.44 25.61
C SER A 156 12.46 -0.72 25.80
N ILE A 157 13.22 0.36 25.81
CA ILE A 157 14.61 0.36 26.24
C ILE A 157 14.82 1.51 27.21
N GLU A 158 15.44 1.18 28.34
CA GLU A 158 15.92 2.17 29.29
C GLU A 158 17.36 2.53 28.95
N TYR A 159 17.66 3.81 28.95
CA TYR A 159 19.00 4.32 28.77
C TYR A 159 19.26 5.47 29.74
N LYS A 160 20.51 5.59 30.14
CA LYS A 160 20.93 6.58 31.13
C LYS A 160 21.73 7.68 30.45
N VAL A 161 21.29 8.91 30.62
CA VAL A 161 22.05 10.10 30.22
C VAL A 161 22.47 10.82 31.49
N ARG A 162 23.77 10.77 31.80
CA ARG A 162 24.34 11.31 33.05
C ARG A 162 23.71 10.64 34.29
N LYS A 163 22.88 11.36 35.04
CA LYS A 163 22.17 10.87 36.23
C LYS A 163 20.67 10.59 35.99
N SER A 164 20.17 10.91 34.80
CA SER A 164 18.75 10.74 34.46
C SER A 164 18.57 9.45 33.65
N THR A 165 17.60 8.63 34.07
CA THR A 165 17.17 7.46 33.32
C THR A 165 15.98 7.88 32.45
N PHE A 166 16.04 7.51 31.18
CA PHE A 166 14.97 7.71 30.21
C PHE A 166 14.50 6.34 29.73
N SER A 167 13.20 6.21 29.49
CA SER A 167 12.61 5.04 28.86
C SER A 167 12.06 5.45 27.50
N THR A 168 12.53 4.79 26.44
CA THR A 168 11.96 4.96 25.10
C THR A 168 11.19 3.71 24.74
N THR A 169 9.90 3.88 24.48
CA THR A 169 9.03 2.89 23.86
C THR A 169 9.16 2.98 22.35
N PHE A 170 9.24 1.83 21.70
CA PHE A 170 9.25 1.73 20.26
C PHE A 170 8.39 0.60 19.72
N GLY A 171 7.92 0.74 18.49
CA GLY A 171 7.03 -0.24 17.86
C GLY A 171 6.92 -0.01 16.36
N ILE A 172 5.99 -0.73 15.73
CA ILE A 172 5.78 -0.70 14.28
C ILE A 172 4.39 -0.20 13.93
N LEU A 173 4.32 0.61 12.89
CA LEU A 173 3.10 0.99 12.21
C LEU A 173 3.14 0.36 10.81
N ILE A 174 2.15 -0.45 10.48
CA ILE A 174 2.00 -1.01 9.13
C ILE A 174 1.11 -0.07 8.34
N VAL A 175 1.58 0.35 7.16
CA VAL A 175 0.90 1.33 6.32
C VAL A 175 0.93 0.80 4.90
N LYS A 176 -0.22 0.80 4.24
CA LYS A 176 -0.35 0.40 2.85
C LYS A 176 0.39 1.37 1.92
#